data_AF-A0A1Z1WPP0-F1
#
_entry.id   AF-A0A1Z1WPP0-F1
#
_cell.length_a   1.000
_cell.length_b   1.000
_cell.length_c   1.000
_cell.angle_alpha   90.00
_cell.angle_beta   90.00
_cell.angle_gamma   90.00
#
_symmetry.space_group_name_H-M   'P 1'
#
loop_
_entity.id
_entity.type
_entity.pdbx_description
1 polymer ?
#
loop_
_entity_poly.entity_id
_entity_poly.type
_entity_poly.pdbx_seq_one_letter_code
_entity_poly.pdbx_strand_id
1 'polypeptide(L)'
;MTTPAELLRSFARTRASLDGEEVTYWWSGDVYTWAPDEPYRRVFGFEGLNVARLVEDAEAGPDAYRLLTREAAFFLDPGTREILSTWQDLPVVHIWNDPANQKWRPFPIPTTELGGQVCFSLEIPLSYPSPLPVAQYPLHSAGDTYKALELFQFFADRADLAGPAPSVPATMSWTRMSPWMPWMARGQRPGGLTFHCRGRKLTSYDEVPARTRAYIADHQPKFAHARRSGASRTRPAGRTSRSSTRRSSRHADPTPPSAAGMRRPWDATDRRTGTDRRTGRNPVMSLVRVQHVSLSLDGFATGEGQSLEAPFGHAGERLHDWMFATRWGRAMLGRTGGTRGVDDALVRQFAPGIGAEIMGAGKFGHPGWHQDPQWKGWWGPNPPFHTPVFVLTHHPRPSIEMEGGTTFHFLDASPAEALERAREAAGGLDVRLGGGPTTIRDFLTAGLVDHMHLVVVPILLGRGVRLWDGLEGLEKDYEVEAVSTPSGVTHLMFTRASL
;
A
#
# COMPACT_ATOMS: atom_id res chain seq x y z
N MET A 1 6.65 -4.39 26.73
CA MET A 1 5.83 -4.50 25.51
C MET A 1 6.77 -4.95 24.41
N THR A 2 6.40 -5.95 23.60
CA THR A 2 7.24 -6.39 22.48
C THR A 2 7.33 -5.29 21.43
N THR A 3 8.54 -4.90 21.05
CA THR A 3 8.78 -3.94 19.97
C THR A 3 8.51 -4.56 18.59
N PRO A 4 8.24 -3.75 17.54
CA PRO A 4 8.11 -4.27 16.17
C PRO A 4 9.36 -5.02 15.67
N ALA A 5 10.55 -4.69 16.18
CA ALA A 5 11.80 -5.38 15.85
C ALA A 5 11.87 -6.77 16.50
N GLU A 6 11.60 -6.88 17.81
CA GLU A 6 11.52 -8.19 18.51
C GLU A 6 10.41 -9.08 17.93
N LEU A 7 9.30 -8.47 17.53
CA LEU A 7 8.17 -9.15 16.89
C LEU A 7 8.54 -9.68 15.50
N LEU A 8 9.17 -8.85 14.66
CA LEU A 8 9.69 -9.29 13.36
C LEU A 8 10.78 -10.36 13.51
N ARG A 9 11.71 -10.21 14.47
CA ARG A 9 12.72 -11.24 14.78
C ARG A 9 12.07 -12.56 15.19
N SER A 10 11.01 -12.52 15.99
CA SER A 10 10.23 -13.71 16.38
C SER A 10 9.54 -14.35 15.18
N PHE A 11 8.87 -13.56 14.33
CA PHE A 11 8.25 -14.05 13.11
C PHE A 11 9.26 -14.60 12.08
N ALA A 12 10.43 -13.98 11.97
CA ALA A 12 11.51 -14.43 11.10
C ALA A 12 12.05 -15.79 11.54
N ARG A 13 12.23 -16.01 12.85
CA ARG A 13 12.57 -17.34 13.43
C ARG A 13 11.47 -18.36 13.22
N THR A 14 10.20 -17.94 13.21
CA THR A 14 9.06 -18.80 12.87
C THR A 14 9.07 -19.17 11.38
N ARG A 15 9.30 -18.23 10.45
CA ARG A 15 9.25 -18.47 8.99
C ARG A 15 10.50 -19.11 8.39
N ALA A 16 11.68 -18.77 8.90
CA ALA A 16 12.99 -19.11 8.34
C ALA A 16 14.02 -19.31 9.47
N SER A 17 15.31 -19.11 9.20
CA SER A 17 16.39 -19.11 10.20
C SER A 17 17.21 -17.82 10.11
N LEU A 18 17.60 -17.25 11.26
CA LEU A 18 18.35 -15.99 11.36
C LEU A 18 19.83 -16.12 10.97
N ASP A 19 20.41 -17.32 11.04
CA ASP A 19 21.75 -17.64 10.56
C ASP A 19 21.86 -17.70 9.02
N GLY A 20 20.71 -17.63 8.34
CA GLY A 20 20.63 -17.72 6.89
C GLY A 20 20.73 -19.14 6.35
N GLU A 21 20.44 -20.19 7.14
CA GLU A 21 20.27 -21.55 6.63
C GLU A 21 18.96 -21.76 5.84
N GLU A 22 18.89 -22.84 5.05
CA GLU A 22 17.69 -23.15 4.27
C GLU A 22 16.63 -23.85 5.12
N VAL A 23 15.44 -23.25 5.17
CA VAL A 23 14.28 -23.76 5.89
C VAL A 23 13.22 -24.17 4.88
N THR A 24 12.79 -25.44 4.96
CA THR A 24 11.67 -25.94 4.16
C THR A 24 10.39 -25.89 5.00
N TYR A 25 9.38 -25.16 4.52
CA TYR A 25 7.99 -25.36 4.94
C TYR A 25 7.32 -26.32 3.98
N TRP A 26 6.50 -27.25 4.51
CA TRP A 26 5.66 -28.15 3.73
C TRP A 26 4.22 -28.10 4.23
N TRP A 27 3.26 -28.23 3.31
CA TRP A 27 1.83 -28.28 3.62
C TRP A 27 1.08 -29.28 2.76
N SER A 28 -0.03 -29.78 3.29
CA SER A 28 -1.00 -30.59 2.57
C SER A 28 -2.42 -30.21 2.97
N GLY A 29 -3.34 -30.37 2.02
CA GLY A 29 -4.73 -29.94 2.18
C GLY A 29 -5.62 -30.40 1.04
N ASP A 30 -6.72 -29.70 0.85
CA ASP A 30 -7.73 -30.01 -0.15
C ASP A 30 -8.19 -28.71 -0.84
N VAL A 31 -8.62 -28.82 -2.10
CA VAL A 31 -9.18 -27.71 -2.88
C VAL A 31 -10.65 -27.99 -3.15
N TYR A 32 -11.49 -27.00 -2.86
CA TYR A 32 -12.94 -27.05 -3.04
C TYR A 32 -13.37 -26.06 -4.12
N THR A 33 -14.28 -26.46 -5.01
CA THR A 33 -14.97 -25.51 -5.88
C THR A 33 -16.09 -24.82 -5.11
N TRP A 34 -16.40 -23.58 -5.49
CA TRP A 34 -17.62 -22.89 -5.12
C TRP A 34 -18.20 -22.15 -6.33
N ALA A 35 -19.52 -22.04 -6.42
CA ALA A 35 -20.25 -21.19 -7.36
C ALA A 35 -21.61 -20.82 -6.73
N PRO A 36 -22.33 -19.77 -7.20
CA PRO A 36 -23.55 -19.30 -6.54
C PRO A 36 -24.63 -20.36 -6.34
N ASP A 37 -24.82 -21.24 -7.33
CA ASP A 37 -25.88 -22.25 -7.39
C ASP A 37 -25.36 -23.70 -7.34
N GLU A 38 -24.06 -23.91 -7.04
CA GLU A 38 -23.46 -25.25 -6.90
C GLU A 38 -23.03 -25.54 -5.46
N PRO A 39 -23.26 -26.75 -4.92
CA PRO A 39 -22.72 -27.14 -3.63
C PRO A 39 -21.19 -27.22 -3.68
N TYR A 40 -20.52 -26.92 -2.56
CA TYR A 40 -19.08 -27.09 -2.44
C TYR A 40 -18.65 -28.53 -2.75
N ARG A 41 -17.70 -28.70 -3.68
CA ARG A 41 -17.15 -30.01 -4.05
C ARG A 41 -15.65 -30.02 -3.87
N ARG A 42 -15.12 -30.99 -3.11
CA ARG A 42 -13.68 -31.25 -3.12
C ARG A 42 -13.29 -31.76 -4.50
N VAL A 43 -12.45 -31.01 -5.19
CA VAL A 43 -12.05 -31.27 -6.58
C VAL A 43 -10.62 -31.79 -6.68
N PHE A 44 -9.74 -31.37 -5.78
CA PHE A 44 -8.34 -31.81 -5.71
C PHE A 44 -7.91 -32.06 -4.26
N GLY A 45 -6.96 -32.96 -4.08
CA GLY A 45 -5.98 -32.81 -3.01
C GLY A 45 -4.97 -31.72 -3.36
N PHE A 46 -4.27 -31.18 -2.37
CA PHE A 46 -3.22 -30.20 -2.60
C PHE A 46 -2.03 -30.48 -1.69
N GLU A 47 -0.82 -30.28 -2.21
CA GLU A 47 0.42 -30.38 -1.43
C GLU A 47 1.46 -29.43 -2.01
N GLY A 48 2.29 -28.83 -1.15
CA GLY A 48 3.34 -27.92 -1.59
C GLY A 48 4.44 -27.73 -0.57
N LEU A 49 5.49 -27.04 -1.02
CA LEU A 49 6.61 -26.61 -0.19
C LEU A 49 7.09 -25.21 -0.57
N ASN A 50 7.67 -24.53 0.40
CA ASN A 50 8.37 -23.25 0.25
C ASN A 50 9.76 -23.43 0.87
N VAL A 51 10.81 -23.41 0.05
CA VAL A 51 12.20 -23.49 0.50
C VAL A 51 12.75 -22.08 0.56
N ALA A 52 13.02 -21.63 1.79
CA ALA A 52 13.33 -20.24 2.11
C ALA A 52 14.73 -20.10 2.72
N ARG A 53 15.40 -19.00 2.40
CA ARG A 53 16.62 -18.55 3.07
C ARG A 53 16.42 -17.10 3.50
N LEU A 54 16.70 -16.77 4.75
CA LEU A 54 16.72 -15.38 5.21
C LEU A 54 18.11 -14.77 4.97
N VAL A 55 18.16 -13.47 4.68
CA VAL A 55 19.40 -12.69 4.59
C VAL A 55 19.13 -11.33 5.20
N GLU A 56 20.05 -10.77 5.98
CA GLU A 56 19.94 -9.40 6.49
C GLU A 56 20.02 -8.39 5.34
N ASP A 57 19.17 -7.35 5.39
CA ASP A 57 19.10 -6.30 4.36
C ASP A 57 19.78 -5.03 4.86
N ALA A 58 21.12 -5.05 4.93
CA ALA A 58 21.92 -3.95 5.50
C ALA A 58 21.69 -2.59 4.81
N GLU A 59 21.28 -2.58 3.53
CA GLU A 59 20.87 -1.36 2.79
C GLU A 59 19.53 -0.79 3.30
N ALA A 60 18.68 -1.63 3.91
CA ALA A 60 17.37 -1.29 4.43
C ALA A 60 17.36 -0.89 5.92
N GLY A 61 18.46 -1.09 6.63
CA GLY A 61 18.64 -0.72 8.05
C GLY A 61 18.77 -1.92 9.00
N PRO A 62 18.92 -1.68 10.31
CA PRO A 62 18.89 -2.74 11.32
C PRO A 62 17.52 -3.45 11.36
N ASP A 63 17.51 -4.71 11.78
CA ASP A 63 16.33 -5.58 11.87
C ASP A 63 15.53 -5.73 10.56
N ALA A 64 16.16 -5.43 9.42
CA ALA A 64 15.60 -5.62 8.08
C ALA A 64 16.10 -6.92 7.45
N TYR A 65 15.23 -7.64 6.74
CA TYR A 65 15.50 -8.94 6.15
C TYR A 65 14.97 -9.09 4.74
N ARG A 66 15.63 -9.92 3.94
CA ARG A 66 15.16 -10.43 2.66
C ARG A 66 14.89 -11.93 2.79
N LEU A 67 13.62 -12.31 2.71
CA LEU A 67 13.24 -13.71 2.58
C LEU A 67 13.39 -14.10 1.10
N LEU A 68 14.38 -14.94 0.81
CA LEU A 68 14.65 -15.45 -0.53
C LEU A 68 14.00 -16.84 -0.66
N THR A 69 12.96 -16.99 -1.48
CA THR A 69 12.20 -18.24 -1.55
C THR A 69 12.06 -18.80 -2.96
N ARG A 70 11.86 -20.11 -3.01
CA ARG A 70 11.20 -20.82 -4.11
C ARG A 70 10.06 -21.65 -3.55
N GLU A 71 8.99 -21.75 -4.32
CA GLU A 71 7.80 -22.46 -3.90
C GLU A 71 7.19 -23.29 -5.03
N ALA A 72 6.86 -24.54 -4.72
CA ALA A 72 6.19 -25.44 -5.65
C ALA A 72 4.96 -26.05 -4.98
N ALA A 73 3.85 -26.14 -5.73
CA ALA A 73 2.63 -26.76 -5.21
C ALA A 73 1.84 -27.47 -6.31
N PHE A 74 1.29 -28.62 -5.93
CA PHE A 74 0.81 -29.66 -6.82
C PHE A 74 -0.67 -29.94 -6.55
N PHE A 75 -1.45 -29.99 -7.62
CA PHE A 75 -2.83 -30.47 -7.58
C PHE A 75 -2.78 -32.00 -7.63
N LEU A 76 -3.44 -32.63 -6.66
CA LEU A 76 -3.43 -34.07 -6.44
C LEU A 76 -4.83 -34.65 -6.67
N ASP A 77 -4.88 -35.95 -6.93
CA ASP A 77 -6.14 -36.69 -6.90
C ASP A 77 -6.76 -36.61 -5.49
N PRO A 78 -8.06 -36.28 -5.34
CA PRO A 78 -8.69 -36.11 -4.04
C PRO A 78 -8.88 -37.42 -3.26
N GLY A 79 -8.69 -38.60 -3.88
CA GLY A 79 -8.69 -39.91 -3.25
C GLY A 79 -7.29 -40.46 -3.00
N THR A 80 -6.52 -40.71 -4.07
CA THR A 80 -5.21 -41.39 -4.01
C THR A 80 -4.06 -40.49 -3.56
N ARG A 81 -4.22 -39.16 -3.69
CA ARG A 81 -3.16 -38.15 -3.43
C ARG A 81 -1.96 -38.22 -4.39
N GLU A 82 -2.10 -38.87 -5.54
CA GLU A 82 -1.10 -38.80 -6.60
C GLU A 82 -1.16 -37.49 -7.38
N ILE A 83 -0.03 -37.08 -7.96
CA ILE A 83 0.12 -35.80 -8.68
C ILE A 83 -0.61 -35.88 -10.03
N LEU A 84 -1.56 -34.98 -10.27
CA LEU A 84 -2.40 -35.00 -11.48
C LEU A 84 -1.71 -34.33 -12.67
N SER A 85 -1.55 -35.07 -13.76
CA SER A 85 -1.22 -34.50 -15.08
C SER A 85 -2.45 -33.90 -15.79
N THR A 86 -3.65 -34.41 -15.52
CA THR A 86 -4.91 -34.02 -16.20
C THR A 86 -6.11 -33.94 -15.26
N TRP A 87 -7.10 -33.12 -15.62
CA TRP A 87 -8.40 -32.99 -14.96
C TRP A 87 -9.48 -32.62 -15.98
N GLN A 88 -10.57 -33.40 -16.07
CA GLN A 88 -11.62 -33.21 -17.09
C GLN A 88 -11.02 -33.05 -18.51
N ASP A 89 -10.08 -33.94 -18.85
CA ASP A 89 -9.29 -33.99 -20.09
C ASP A 89 -8.42 -32.75 -20.40
N LEU A 90 -8.39 -31.76 -19.49
CA LEU A 90 -7.51 -30.59 -19.56
C LEU A 90 -6.17 -30.87 -18.85
N PRO A 91 -5.03 -30.38 -19.36
CA PRO A 91 -3.74 -30.50 -18.67
C PRO A 91 -3.72 -29.63 -17.41
N VAL A 92 -3.26 -30.20 -16.30
CA VAL A 92 -3.10 -29.50 -15.02
C VAL A 92 -1.80 -28.71 -15.03
N VAL A 93 -1.85 -27.42 -14.68
CA VAL A 93 -0.63 -26.62 -14.48
C VAL A 93 -0.39 -26.44 -12.98
N HIS A 94 0.68 -27.06 -12.50
CA HIS A 94 1.19 -26.91 -11.13
C HIS A 94 1.87 -25.56 -10.93
N ILE A 95 1.98 -25.16 -9.66
CA ILE A 95 2.51 -23.86 -9.24
C ILE A 95 4.04 -23.96 -9.05
N TRP A 96 4.77 -22.99 -9.61
CA TRP A 96 6.23 -22.93 -9.64
C TRP A 96 6.70 -21.48 -9.45
N ASN A 97 6.63 -20.98 -8.22
CA ASN A 97 6.88 -19.58 -7.86
C ASN A 97 8.39 -19.32 -7.62
N ASP A 98 9.07 -18.70 -8.60
CA ASP A 98 10.49 -18.29 -8.52
C ASP A 98 10.71 -16.96 -9.30
N PRO A 99 10.99 -15.82 -8.63
CA PRO A 99 11.15 -15.64 -7.18
C PRO A 99 9.85 -15.27 -6.46
N ALA A 100 9.56 -15.91 -5.32
CA ALA A 100 8.58 -15.44 -4.34
C ALA A 100 9.28 -14.74 -3.14
N ASN A 101 10.18 -13.80 -3.46
CA ASN A 101 10.99 -13.12 -2.45
C ASN A 101 10.20 -12.03 -1.73
N GLN A 102 10.47 -11.83 -0.44
CA GLN A 102 9.88 -10.76 0.37
C GLN A 102 10.98 -9.86 0.95
N LYS A 103 10.67 -8.57 1.13
CA LYS A 103 11.47 -7.62 1.93
C LYS A 103 10.69 -7.33 3.21
N TRP A 104 11.35 -7.43 4.37
CA TRP A 104 10.77 -7.12 5.66
C TRP A 104 11.60 -6.03 6.34
N ARG A 105 10.91 -5.02 6.87
CA ARG A 105 11.40 -4.05 7.86
C ARG A 105 10.41 -4.11 9.04
N PRO A 106 10.77 -3.75 10.29
CA PRO A 106 9.87 -3.88 11.44
C PRO A 106 8.45 -3.35 11.18
N PHE A 107 7.47 -4.25 11.15
CA PHE A 107 6.09 -3.97 10.76
C PHE A 107 5.08 -4.55 11.76
N PRO A 108 3.83 -4.04 11.81
CA PRO A 108 2.79 -4.63 12.65
C PRO A 108 2.41 -6.02 12.13
N ILE A 109 2.77 -7.07 12.87
CA ILE A 109 2.37 -8.45 12.59
C ILE A 109 1.24 -8.80 13.57
N PRO A 110 0.01 -9.07 13.12
CA PRO A 110 -1.07 -9.49 13.99
C PRO A 110 -0.71 -10.78 14.74
N THR A 111 -0.67 -10.73 16.07
CA THR A 111 -0.44 -11.91 16.92
C THR A 111 -1.60 -12.20 17.85
N THR A 112 -1.89 -13.49 18.01
CA THR A 112 -2.85 -14.00 19.00
C THR A 112 -2.15 -14.99 19.93
N GLU A 113 -2.34 -14.82 21.23
CA GLU A 113 -1.75 -15.65 22.27
C GLU A 113 -2.68 -16.85 22.57
N LEU A 114 -2.22 -18.06 22.25
CA LEU A 114 -2.97 -19.32 22.36
C LEU A 114 -2.39 -20.17 23.50
N GLY A 115 -2.29 -19.56 24.69
CA GLY A 115 -1.67 -20.15 25.87
C GLY A 115 -0.17 -20.36 25.69
N GLY A 116 0.24 -21.61 25.46
CA GLY A 116 1.64 -21.98 25.20
C GLY A 116 2.16 -21.54 23.82
N GLN A 117 1.27 -21.30 22.85
CA GLN A 117 1.66 -20.94 21.47
C GLN A 117 1.39 -19.47 21.13
N VAL A 118 2.26 -18.91 20.30
CA VAL A 118 2.03 -17.62 19.62
C VAL A 118 1.57 -17.92 18.20
N CYS A 119 0.39 -17.41 17.83
CA CYS A 119 -0.10 -17.41 16.45
C CYS A 119 0.24 -16.06 15.79
N PHE A 120 0.98 -16.08 14.68
CA PHE A 120 1.21 -14.92 13.81
C PHE A 120 0.29 -15.05 12.58
N SER A 121 -0.62 -14.10 12.38
CA SER A 121 -1.49 -14.08 11.19
C SER A 121 -0.92 -13.16 10.10
N LEU A 122 -1.16 -13.50 8.84
CA LEU A 122 -0.96 -12.62 7.70
C LEU A 122 -2.10 -12.77 6.69
N GLU A 123 -2.88 -11.71 6.52
CA GLU A 123 -3.89 -11.57 5.49
C GLU A 123 -3.29 -10.88 4.25
N ILE A 124 -3.28 -11.57 3.11
CA ILE A 124 -2.72 -11.09 1.84
C ILE A 124 -3.85 -10.96 0.80
N PRO A 125 -4.53 -9.79 0.73
CA PRO A 125 -5.45 -9.48 -0.35
C PRO A 125 -4.63 -9.18 -1.63
N LEU A 126 -4.75 -10.05 -2.63
CA LEU A 126 -4.13 -9.89 -3.94
C LEU A 126 -5.14 -9.20 -4.87
N SER A 127 -4.75 -8.08 -5.47
CA SER A 127 -5.51 -7.38 -6.52
C SER A 127 -4.54 -6.71 -7.49
N TYR A 128 -4.39 -7.24 -8.69
CA TYR A 128 -3.45 -6.71 -9.71
C TYR A 128 -3.95 -6.97 -11.15
N PRO A 129 -3.48 -6.21 -12.16
CA PRO A 129 -3.85 -6.46 -13.56
C PRO A 129 -3.53 -7.89 -13.98
N SER A 130 -4.52 -8.58 -14.55
CA SER A 130 -4.36 -9.98 -14.95
C SER A 130 -3.33 -10.10 -16.07
N PRO A 131 -2.33 -11.01 -15.95
CA PRO A 131 -1.41 -11.31 -17.05
C PRO A 131 -2.12 -12.04 -18.22
N LEU A 132 -3.40 -12.40 -18.05
CA LEU A 132 -4.28 -12.94 -19.07
C LEU A 132 -5.48 -12.00 -19.27
N PRO A 133 -5.39 -10.98 -20.14
CA PRO A 133 -6.52 -10.11 -20.45
C PRO A 133 -7.68 -10.89 -21.07
N VAL A 134 -8.92 -10.58 -20.67
CA VAL A 134 -10.15 -11.24 -21.13
C VAL A 134 -10.26 -11.22 -22.66
N ALA A 135 -9.94 -10.09 -23.28
CA ALA A 135 -10.02 -9.91 -24.74
C ALA A 135 -9.05 -10.82 -25.53
N GLN A 136 -8.01 -11.35 -24.87
CA GLN A 136 -7.04 -12.28 -25.47
C GLN A 136 -7.26 -13.73 -25.01
N TYR A 137 -7.75 -13.93 -23.79
CA TYR A 137 -7.86 -15.23 -23.14
C TYR A 137 -9.27 -15.49 -22.53
N PRO A 138 -10.36 -15.39 -23.30
CA PRO A 138 -11.72 -15.39 -22.75
C PRO A 138 -12.13 -16.69 -22.05
N LEU A 139 -11.49 -17.82 -22.37
CA LEU A 139 -11.68 -19.12 -21.71
C LEU A 139 -10.79 -19.31 -20.48
N HIS A 140 -9.68 -18.56 -20.36
CA HIS A 140 -8.65 -18.77 -19.33
C HIS A 140 -8.53 -17.60 -18.34
N SER A 141 -9.30 -16.53 -18.54
CA SER A 141 -9.34 -15.36 -17.67
C SER A 141 -10.71 -15.20 -17.01
N ALA A 142 -10.70 -15.01 -15.69
CA ALA A 142 -11.89 -14.66 -14.91
C ALA A 142 -12.17 -13.13 -14.92
N GLY A 143 -11.25 -12.31 -15.43
CA GLY A 143 -11.34 -10.85 -15.43
C GLY A 143 -9.98 -10.18 -15.64
N ASP A 144 -10.01 -8.91 -16.10
CA ASP A 144 -8.79 -8.14 -16.36
C ASP A 144 -8.06 -7.65 -15.08
N THR A 145 -8.68 -7.81 -13.91
CA THR A 145 -7.98 -7.78 -12.61
C THR A 145 -8.00 -9.17 -12.00
N TYR A 146 -6.83 -9.75 -11.76
CA TYR A 146 -6.71 -10.92 -10.90
C TYR A 146 -6.96 -10.49 -9.45
N LYS A 147 -7.92 -11.13 -8.79
CA LYS A 147 -8.20 -10.93 -7.37
C LYS A 147 -8.16 -12.27 -6.62
N ALA A 148 -7.55 -12.29 -5.45
CA ALA A 148 -7.55 -13.44 -4.54
C ALA A 148 -7.33 -12.97 -3.10
N LEU A 149 -7.57 -13.85 -2.13
CA LEU A 149 -7.25 -13.62 -0.73
C LEU A 149 -6.51 -14.84 -0.19
N GLU A 150 -5.34 -14.63 0.38
CA GLU A 150 -4.61 -15.65 1.13
C GLU A 150 -4.58 -15.28 2.61
N LEU A 151 -4.81 -16.29 3.46
CA LEU A 151 -4.92 -16.17 4.91
C LEU A 151 -3.95 -17.18 5.52
N PHE A 152 -2.81 -16.68 6.00
CA PHE A 152 -1.81 -17.49 6.68
C PHE A 152 -1.92 -17.35 8.20
N GLN A 153 -1.71 -18.45 8.91
CA GLN A 153 -1.46 -18.45 10.35
C GLN A 153 -0.24 -19.33 10.63
N PHE A 154 0.76 -18.80 11.33
CA PHE A 154 1.96 -19.55 11.74
C PHE A 154 1.97 -19.67 13.27
N PHE A 155 2.15 -20.89 13.77
CA PHE A 155 2.11 -21.19 15.20
C PHE A 155 3.49 -21.67 15.65
N ALA A 156 4.06 -21.04 16.67
CA ALA A 156 5.30 -21.44 17.32
C ALA A 156 5.13 -21.44 18.84
N ASP A 157 5.94 -22.22 19.56
CA ASP A 157 5.88 -22.28 21.03
C ASP A 157 6.51 -21.03 21.67
N ARG A 158 5.88 -20.53 22.75
CA ARG A 158 6.35 -19.36 23.50
C ARG A 158 7.73 -19.60 24.13
N ALA A 159 8.04 -20.81 24.58
CA ALA A 159 9.35 -21.15 25.16
C ALA A 159 10.44 -21.15 24.09
N ASP A 160 10.18 -21.73 22.91
CA ASP A 160 11.11 -21.68 21.77
C ASP A 160 11.37 -20.24 21.32
N LEU A 161 10.31 -19.41 21.28
CA LEU A 161 10.43 -17.98 20.96
C LEU A 161 11.15 -17.18 22.04
N ALA A 162 11.06 -17.53 23.32
CA ALA A 162 11.88 -16.96 24.39
C ALA A 162 13.36 -17.42 24.33
N GLY A 163 13.62 -18.60 23.75
CA GLY A 163 14.96 -19.15 23.57
C GLY A 163 15.83 -18.41 22.52
N PRO A 164 17.14 -18.69 22.48
CA PRO A 164 18.08 -18.01 21.57
C PRO A 164 18.13 -18.58 20.14
N ALA A 165 17.57 -19.77 19.89
CA ALA A 165 17.79 -20.55 18.67
C ALA A 165 17.43 -19.77 17.38
N PRO A 166 18.27 -19.80 16.33
CA PRO A 166 18.10 -18.96 15.12
C PRO A 166 16.86 -19.32 14.30
N SER A 167 16.32 -20.52 14.47
CA SER A 167 15.01 -20.95 13.98
C SER A 167 14.23 -21.65 15.10
N VAL A 168 12.91 -21.63 15.04
CA VAL A 168 12.03 -22.38 15.98
C VAL A 168 11.16 -23.41 15.24
N PRO A 169 10.79 -24.54 15.87
CA PRO A 169 9.70 -25.39 15.39
C PRO A 169 8.42 -24.59 15.17
N ALA A 170 7.69 -24.88 14.09
CA ALA A 170 6.46 -24.17 13.78
C ALA A 170 5.49 -25.00 12.91
N THR A 171 4.19 -24.85 13.16
CA THR A 171 3.12 -25.32 12.27
C THR A 171 2.48 -24.14 11.55
N MET A 172 1.66 -24.40 10.53
CA MET A 172 0.88 -23.36 9.87
C MET A 172 -0.48 -23.84 9.36
N SER A 173 -1.41 -22.89 9.25
CA SER A 173 -2.64 -22.99 8.47
C SER A 173 -2.54 -22.03 7.28
N TRP A 174 -3.05 -22.45 6.12
CA TRP A 174 -3.18 -21.60 4.94
C TRP A 174 -4.51 -21.84 4.25
N THR A 175 -5.29 -20.78 4.14
CA THR A 175 -6.52 -20.75 3.34
C THR A 175 -6.34 -19.76 2.20
N ARG A 176 -6.72 -20.14 0.98
CA ARG A 176 -6.74 -19.24 -0.18
C ARG A 176 -8.08 -19.29 -0.87
N MET A 177 -8.65 -18.13 -1.16
CA MET A 177 -9.80 -17.97 -2.06
C MET A 177 -9.34 -17.31 -3.35
N SER A 178 -9.61 -17.93 -4.49
CA SER A 178 -9.33 -17.36 -5.81
C SER A 178 -10.42 -17.71 -6.82
N PRO A 179 -10.46 -17.06 -8.00
CA PRO A 179 -11.13 -17.58 -9.18
C PRO A 179 -10.64 -18.99 -9.56
N TRP A 180 -11.30 -19.57 -10.56
CA TRP A 180 -10.84 -20.75 -11.27
C TRP A 180 -9.38 -20.60 -11.73
N MET A 181 -8.59 -21.68 -11.70
CA MET A 181 -7.26 -21.65 -12.33
C MET A 181 -7.41 -21.48 -13.85
N PRO A 182 -6.56 -20.71 -14.54
CA PRO A 182 -6.66 -20.49 -15.99
C PRO A 182 -6.76 -21.77 -16.83
N TRP A 183 -6.02 -22.81 -16.45
CA TRP A 183 -6.01 -24.10 -17.13
C TRP A 183 -7.31 -24.90 -17.00
N MET A 184 -8.21 -24.56 -16.06
CA MET A 184 -9.54 -25.17 -15.92
C MET A 184 -10.55 -24.69 -16.98
N ALA A 185 -10.15 -23.77 -17.86
CA ALA A 185 -10.92 -23.27 -19.01
C ALA A 185 -12.34 -22.75 -18.68
N ARG A 186 -12.53 -22.17 -17.48
CA ARG A 186 -13.84 -21.71 -17.01
C ARG A 186 -14.18 -20.25 -17.38
N GLY A 187 -13.22 -19.47 -17.86
CA GLY A 187 -13.41 -18.05 -18.20
C GLY A 187 -14.03 -17.26 -17.04
N GLN A 188 -14.96 -16.36 -17.38
CA GLN A 188 -15.70 -15.51 -16.44
C GLN A 188 -16.88 -16.21 -15.72
N ARG A 189 -16.98 -17.56 -15.73
CA ARG A 189 -18.06 -18.26 -15.02
C ARG A 189 -18.01 -17.93 -13.51
N PRO A 190 -19.12 -17.49 -12.88
CA PRO A 190 -19.16 -17.20 -11.45
C PRO A 190 -18.65 -18.38 -10.60
N GLY A 191 -17.97 -18.07 -9.50
CA GLY A 191 -17.35 -19.06 -8.63
C GLY A 191 -15.83 -19.07 -8.68
N GLY A 192 -15.24 -20.14 -8.15
CA GLY A 192 -13.80 -20.31 -8.09
C GLY A 192 -13.37 -21.44 -7.15
N LEU A 193 -12.22 -21.26 -6.52
CA LEU A 193 -11.56 -22.26 -5.67
C LEU A 193 -11.30 -21.73 -4.26
N THR A 194 -11.53 -22.59 -3.29
CA THR A 194 -11.11 -22.43 -1.89
C THR A 194 -10.13 -23.53 -1.55
N PHE A 195 -8.87 -23.17 -1.33
CA PHE A 195 -7.81 -24.04 -0.82
C PHE A 195 -7.86 -23.99 0.71
N HIS A 196 -7.76 -25.15 1.37
CA HIS A 196 -7.62 -25.22 2.82
C HIS A 196 -6.52 -26.24 3.16
N CYS A 197 -5.37 -25.75 3.61
CA CYS A 197 -4.17 -26.53 3.86
C CYS A 197 -3.63 -26.31 5.27
N ARG A 198 -2.92 -27.32 5.77
CA ARG A 198 -2.18 -27.25 7.03
C ARG A 198 -0.76 -27.78 6.79
N GLY A 199 0.21 -27.29 7.55
CA GLY A 199 1.60 -27.57 7.29
C GLY A 199 2.50 -27.39 8.51
N ARG A 200 3.79 -27.60 8.28
CA ARG A 200 4.84 -27.37 9.28
C ARG A 200 6.16 -26.99 8.63
N LYS A 201 7.02 -26.39 9.44
CA LYS A 201 8.45 -26.37 9.19
C LYS A 201 9.00 -27.79 9.27
N LEU A 202 9.87 -28.15 8.33
CA LEU A 202 10.65 -29.38 8.33
C LEU A 202 12.05 -29.11 8.87
N THR A 203 12.69 -30.12 9.45
CA THR A 203 14.11 -30.08 9.85
C THR A 203 15.05 -30.19 8.64
N SER A 204 14.59 -30.83 7.56
CA SER A 204 15.29 -30.90 6.29
C SER A 204 14.31 -31.05 5.11
N TYR A 205 14.81 -30.84 3.89
CA TYR A 205 14.07 -31.15 2.67
C TYR A 205 13.68 -32.64 2.57
N ASP A 206 14.43 -33.55 3.21
CA ASP A 206 14.19 -34.99 3.11
C ASP A 206 12.95 -35.49 3.87
N GLU A 207 12.31 -34.65 4.68
CA GLU A 207 10.99 -34.94 5.23
C GLU A 207 9.83 -34.64 4.24
N VAL A 208 10.11 -33.98 3.10
CA VAL A 208 9.11 -33.81 2.03
C VAL A 208 8.73 -35.18 1.46
N PRO A 209 7.44 -35.48 1.20
CA PRO A 209 7.00 -36.77 0.68
C PRO A 209 7.76 -37.20 -0.58
N ALA A 210 8.10 -38.50 -0.66
CA ALA A 210 9.02 -39.02 -1.68
C ALA A 210 8.53 -38.78 -3.12
N ARG A 211 7.22 -38.92 -3.40
CA ARG A 211 6.61 -38.58 -4.70
C ARG A 211 6.90 -37.13 -5.10
N THR A 212 6.82 -36.22 -4.14
CA THR A 212 6.92 -34.77 -4.34
C THR A 212 8.38 -34.38 -4.57
N ARG A 213 9.32 -34.96 -3.81
CA ARG A 213 10.77 -34.83 -4.07
C ARG A 213 11.16 -35.38 -5.44
N ALA A 214 10.67 -36.57 -5.82
CA ALA A 214 10.95 -37.17 -7.11
C ALA A 214 10.43 -36.32 -8.28
N TYR A 215 9.17 -35.85 -8.19
CA TYR A 215 8.57 -34.97 -9.19
C TYR A 215 9.32 -33.65 -9.34
N ILE A 216 9.74 -33.03 -8.22
CA ILE A 216 10.59 -31.82 -8.23
C ILE A 216 11.94 -32.10 -8.90
N ALA A 217 12.61 -33.21 -8.55
CA ALA A 217 13.92 -33.55 -9.10
C ALA A 217 13.91 -33.75 -10.62
N ASP A 218 12.83 -34.37 -11.14
CA ASP A 218 12.62 -34.64 -12.56
C ASP A 218 12.22 -33.36 -13.34
N HIS A 219 11.27 -32.58 -12.82
CA HIS A 219 10.68 -31.47 -13.57
C HIS A 219 11.39 -30.11 -13.37
N GLN A 220 11.77 -29.77 -12.13
CA GLN A 220 12.35 -28.47 -11.77
C GLN A 220 13.26 -28.58 -10.51
N PRO A 221 14.41 -29.28 -10.58
CA PRO A 221 15.23 -29.61 -9.39
C PRO A 221 15.69 -28.39 -8.57
N LYS A 222 15.71 -27.19 -9.17
CA LYS A 222 16.00 -25.93 -8.48
C LYS A 222 15.06 -25.62 -7.30
N PHE A 223 13.84 -26.19 -7.25
CA PHE A 223 12.88 -25.97 -6.14
C PHE A 223 13.18 -26.84 -4.90
N ALA A 224 14.17 -27.73 -4.93
CA ALA A 224 14.72 -28.36 -3.74
C ALA A 224 15.55 -27.38 -2.87
N HIS A 225 15.88 -26.20 -3.41
CA HIS A 225 16.75 -25.22 -2.76
C HIS A 225 16.20 -23.80 -2.81
N ALA A 226 16.54 -23.03 -1.78
CA ALA A 226 16.28 -21.60 -1.76
C ALA A 226 17.12 -20.86 -2.82
N ARG A 227 16.84 -19.56 -2.96
CA ARG A 227 17.53 -18.71 -3.94
C ARG A 227 18.81 -18.14 -3.33
N ARG A 228 19.97 -18.41 -3.95
CA ARG A 228 21.28 -17.87 -3.50
C ARG A 228 21.30 -16.33 -3.55
N SER A 229 21.93 -15.72 -2.55
CA SER A 229 21.96 -14.27 -2.30
C SER A 229 22.57 -13.44 -3.44
N GLY A 230 23.65 -13.90 -4.07
CA GLY A 230 24.37 -13.16 -5.10
C GLY A 230 23.67 -13.00 -6.46
N ALA A 231 22.51 -13.62 -6.70
CA ALA A 231 21.88 -13.66 -8.02
C ALA A 231 21.02 -12.42 -8.32
N SER A 232 21.62 -11.23 -8.43
CA SER A 232 20.96 -10.09 -9.10
C SER A 232 21.02 -10.28 -10.62
N ARG A 233 19.86 -10.25 -11.30
CA ARG A 233 19.81 -10.42 -12.75
C ARG A 233 19.97 -9.08 -13.44
N THR A 234 21.22 -8.68 -13.68
CA THR A 234 21.52 -7.59 -14.62
C THR A 234 20.87 -7.91 -15.96
N ARG A 235 20.15 -6.93 -16.54
CA ARG A 235 19.64 -7.05 -17.91
C ARG A 235 20.85 -7.07 -18.86
N PRO A 236 20.95 -8.04 -19.80
CA PRO A 236 21.88 -7.89 -20.91
C PRO A 236 21.55 -6.60 -21.67
N ALA A 237 22.57 -5.80 -21.97
CA ALA A 237 22.42 -4.66 -22.87
C ALA A 237 21.97 -5.15 -24.26
N GLY A 238 21.26 -4.30 -25.00
CA GLY A 238 20.53 -4.71 -26.19
C GLY A 238 21.39 -5.36 -27.27
N ARG A 239 20.99 -6.55 -27.75
CA ARG A 239 21.43 -7.07 -29.05
C ARG A 239 20.74 -6.25 -30.15
N THR A 240 21.34 -5.11 -30.51
CA THR A 240 20.99 -4.40 -31.73
C THR A 240 21.24 -5.30 -32.96
N SER A 241 20.42 -5.13 -33.99
CA SER A 241 20.49 -5.92 -35.21
C SER A 241 21.74 -5.59 -36.02
N ARG A 242 22.32 -6.61 -36.66
CA ARG A 242 23.37 -6.42 -37.68
C ARG A 242 22.73 -5.88 -38.97
N SER A 243 22.90 -4.60 -39.26
CA SER A 243 23.01 -4.11 -40.64
C SER A 243 24.50 -4.08 -41.04
N SER A 244 24.80 -4.07 -42.34
CA SER A 244 26.14 -4.37 -42.87
C SER A 244 26.74 -3.23 -43.70
N THR A 245 28.08 -3.21 -43.77
CA THR A 245 28.92 -2.23 -44.51
C THR A 245 28.89 -0.80 -43.91
N ARG A 246 29.93 0.04 -44.04
CA ARG A 246 31.04 0.10 -45.01
C ARG A 246 32.43 0.28 -44.34
N ARG A 247 33.46 0.69 -45.09
CA ARG A 247 34.89 0.41 -44.80
C ARG A 247 35.84 1.59 -45.03
N SER A 248 36.46 2.12 -43.96
CA SER A 248 37.70 2.94 -43.95
C SER A 248 38.02 3.41 -42.51
N SER A 249 39.24 3.68 -42.04
CA SER A 249 40.59 3.04 -42.15
C SER A 249 41.64 4.04 -41.62
N ARG A 250 42.65 3.61 -40.83
CA ARG A 250 43.79 4.44 -40.32
C ARG A 250 43.39 5.43 -39.20
N HIS A 251 44.24 5.85 -38.25
CA HIS A 251 45.66 5.52 -37.94
C HIS A 251 45.95 5.61 -36.42
N ALA A 252 47.12 5.07 -36.06
CA ALA A 252 47.88 5.03 -34.80
C ALA A 252 47.68 6.03 -33.62
N ASP A 253 48.05 5.51 -32.43
CA ASP A 253 48.50 6.17 -31.16
C ASP A 253 49.66 7.19 -31.35
N PRO A 254 50.01 8.11 -30.39
CA PRO A 254 50.30 7.76 -28.97
C PRO A 254 50.02 8.82 -27.86
N THR A 255 50.34 8.41 -26.60
CA THR A 255 50.51 9.21 -25.35
C THR A 255 51.98 9.67 -25.14
N PRO A 256 52.45 10.37 -24.06
CA PRO A 256 51.83 10.88 -22.80
C PRO A 256 52.00 12.44 -22.70
N PRO A 257 52.53 13.21 -21.67
CA PRO A 257 53.05 13.00 -20.30
C PRO A 257 52.27 13.81 -19.20
N SER A 258 52.93 14.39 -18.16
CA SER A 258 52.31 15.02 -16.97
C SER A 258 53.19 16.07 -16.21
N ALA A 259 52.56 17.01 -15.48
CA ALA A 259 53.12 17.89 -14.41
C ALA A 259 51.94 18.56 -13.62
N ALA A 260 51.83 18.58 -12.27
CA ALA A 260 52.50 19.43 -11.24
C ALA A 260 52.21 20.96 -11.37
N GLY A 261 51.88 21.74 -10.32
CA GLY A 261 51.67 21.50 -8.86
C GLY A 261 51.34 22.81 -8.06
N MET A 262 51.56 22.84 -6.72
CA MET A 262 51.42 24.00 -5.77
C MET A 262 49.95 24.37 -5.37
N ARG A 263 49.45 24.43 -4.11
CA ARG A 263 49.82 24.99 -2.76
C ARG A 263 49.58 26.53 -2.65
N ARG A 264 48.59 27.04 -1.89
CA ARG A 264 48.46 27.27 -0.40
C ARG A 264 49.40 28.37 0.16
N PRO A 265 49.14 29.06 1.30
CA PRO A 265 47.99 29.05 2.26
C PRO A 265 47.47 30.48 2.64
N TRP A 266 46.65 30.60 3.71
CA TRP A 266 46.74 31.61 4.80
C TRP A 266 45.94 31.12 6.02
N ASP A 267 46.31 31.53 7.25
CA ASP A 267 45.74 31.10 8.55
C ASP A 267 45.29 32.31 9.42
N ALA A 268 44.35 32.11 10.37
CA ALA A 268 44.46 32.51 11.79
C ALA A 268 43.13 32.46 12.61
N THR A 269 43.20 31.80 13.77
CA THR A 269 42.61 32.08 15.13
C THR A 269 41.61 33.25 15.34
N ASP A 270 40.69 33.25 16.32
CA ASP A 270 40.24 32.28 17.36
C ASP A 270 38.97 32.84 18.06
N ARG A 271 38.06 31.98 18.55
CA ARG A 271 37.45 32.02 19.91
C ARG A 271 36.33 31.00 20.10
N ARG A 272 36.15 30.58 21.36
CA ARG A 272 35.12 29.62 21.82
C ARG A 272 33.85 30.33 22.30
N THR A 273 32.70 29.87 21.82
CA THR A 273 31.50 29.63 22.65
C THR A 273 30.95 28.26 22.27
N GLY A 274 30.33 27.55 23.23
CA GLY A 274 29.85 26.19 23.01
C GLY A 274 28.34 26.09 23.25
N THR A 275 27.65 25.41 22.34
CA THR A 275 26.28 24.93 22.54
C THR A 275 26.08 23.59 21.84
N ASP A 276 25.25 22.76 22.47
CA ASP A 276 24.88 21.37 22.16
C ASP A 276 24.89 20.95 20.67
N ARG A 277 25.74 19.96 20.32
CA ARG A 277 25.63 19.21 19.05
C ARG A 277 24.65 18.05 19.22
N ARG A 278 23.36 18.37 19.22
CA ARG A 278 22.28 17.39 19.06
C ARG A 278 22.47 16.59 17.78
N THR A 279 22.21 15.28 17.84
CA THR A 279 22.44 14.36 16.72
C THR A 279 21.51 14.65 15.53
N GLY A 280 22.08 14.68 14.33
CA GLY A 280 21.38 14.95 13.07
C GLY A 280 20.47 13.80 12.63
N ARG A 281 19.36 13.60 13.34
CA ARG A 281 18.20 12.86 12.83
C ARG A 281 17.58 13.71 11.73
N ASN A 282 17.52 13.21 10.48
CA ASN A 282 16.69 13.85 9.45
C ASN A 282 15.27 14.01 10.02
N PRO A 283 14.70 15.23 10.03
CA PRO A 283 13.32 15.40 10.45
C PRO A 283 12.44 14.60 9.49
N VAL A 284 11.52 13.80 10.04
CA VAL A 284 10.41 13.27 9.25
C VAL A 284 9.58 14.48 8.86
N MET A 285 9.59 14.85 7.58
CA MET A 285 8.89 16.04 7.14
C MET A 285 7.38 15.83 7.24
N SER A 286 6.70 16.82 7.81
CA SER A 286 5.24 16.89 7.88
C SER A 286 4.64 16.78 6.48
N LEU A 287 3.83 15.74 6.26
CA LEU A 287 3.25 15.42 4.96
C LEU A 287 2.03 16.30 4.68
N VAL A 288 1.84 16.68 3.42
CA VAL A 288 0.67 17.42 2.97
C VAL A 288 -0.37 16.44 2.44
N ARG A 289 -1.50 16.34 3.16
CA ARG A 289 -2.53 15.30 2.96
C ARG A 289 -3.87 15.92 2.55
N VAL A 290 -4.28 15.74 1.29
CA VAL A 290 -5.69 15.93 0.88
C VAL A 290 -6.45 14.66 1.25
N GLN A 291 -7.61 14.78 1.91
CA GLN A 291 -8.37 13.62 2.39
C GLN A 291 -9.88 13.75 2.17
N HIS A 292 -10.52 12.63 1.76
CA HIS A 292 -11.97 12.45 1.69
C HIS A 292 -12.71 13.45 0.78
N VAL A 293 -12.00 14.15 -0.12
CA VAL A 293 -12.59 15.15 -1.01
C VAL A 293 -13.44 14.43 -2.06
N SER A 294 -14.74 14.71 -2.01
CA SER A 294 -15.73 14.00 -2.81
C SER A 294 -15.95 14.68 -4.16
N LEU A 295 -16.02 13.90 -5.23
CA LEU A 295 -16.17 14.34 -6.62
C LEU A 295 -17.35 13.64 -7.27
N SER A 296 -18.11 14.35 -8.11
CA SER A 296 -19.01 13.71 -9.08
C SER A 296 -18.22 12.94 -10.16
N LEU A 297 -18.90 12.08 -10.92
CA LEU A 297 -18.32 11.34 -12.07
C LEU A 297 -17.71 12.27 -13.13
N ASP A 298 -18.26 13.48 -13.26
CA ASP A 298 -17.78 14.54 -14.14
C ASP A 298 -16.78 15.51 -13.47
N GLY A 299 -16.32 15.20 -12.25
CA GLY A 299 -15.14 15.82 -11.62
C GLY A 299 -15.38 17.09 -10.79
N PHE A 300 -16.64 17.43 -10.48
CA PHE A 300 -16.99 18.60 -9.67
C PHE A 300 -16.96 18.27 -8.17
N ALA A 301 -16.27 19.11 -7.38
CA ALA A 301 -16.17 18.96 -5.92
C ALA A 301 -17.16 19.84 -5.13
N THR A 302 -17.87 20.73 -5.83
CA THR A 302 -19.00 21.51 -5.33
C THR A 302 -19.84 21.99 -6.50
N GLY A 303 -21.15 22.15 -6.30
CA GLY A 303 -22.07 22.60 -7.33
C GLY A 303 -22.02 24.11 -7.55
N GLU A 304 -22.47 24.54 -8.72
CA GLU A 304 -22.80 25.94 -9.00
C GLU A 304 -23.90 26.46 -8.05
N GLY A 305 -23.83 27.74 -7.68
CA GLY A 305 -24.86 28.43 -6.91
C GLY A 305 -24.68 28.36 -5.39
N GLN A 306 -23.43 28.40 -4.89
CA GLN A 306 -23.17 28.44 -3.45
C GLN A 306 -23.77 29.69 -2.80
N SER A 307 -24.57 29.51 -1.75
CA SER A 307 -25.14 30.58 -0.91
C SER A 307 -25.09 30.18 0.57
N LEU A 308 -25.64 31.01 1.46
CA LEU A 308 -25.81 30.68 2.87
C LEU A 308 -26.77 29.49 3.07
N GLU A 309 -27.80 29.41 2.24
CA GLU A 309 -28.83 28.36 2.24
C GLU A 309 -28.39 27.10 1.47
N ALA A 310 -27.43 27.24 0.55
CA ALA A 310 -26.88 26.17 -0.28
C ALA A 310 -25.34 26.09 -0.18
N PRO A 311 -24.77 25.50 0.89
CA PRO A 311 -23.32 25.50 1.14
C PRO A 311 -22.47 24.80 0.06
N PHE A 312 -23.08 23.89 -0.71
CA PHE A 312 -22.47 23.19 -1.86
C PHE A 312 -23.18 23.52 -3.20
N GLY A 313 -23.92 24.63 -3.23
CA GLY A 313 -24.80 24.98 -4.33
C GLY A 313 -25.81 23.88 -4.66
N HIS A 314 -26.17 23.75 -5.93
CA HIS A 314 -27.17 22.77 -6.38
C HIS A 314 -26.74 21.28 -6.24
N ALA A 315 -25.51 21.00 -5.82
CA ALA A 315 -25.10 19.62 -5.49
C ALA A 315 -25.75 19.11 -4.21
N GLY A 316 -26.07 20.02 -3.26
CA GLY A 316 -26.59 19.67 -1.94
C GLY A 316 -25.65 18.74 -1.17
N GLU A 317 -26.21 17.88 -0.32
CA GLU A 317 -25.44 16.91 0.47
C GLU A 317 -24.91 15.71 -0.34
N ARG A 318 -25.37 15.54 -1.59
CA ARG A 318 -25.18 14.32 -2.42
C ARG A 318 -23.73 13.89 -2.66
N LEU A 319 -22.78 14.82 -2.57
CA LEU A 319 -21.35 14.51 -2.65
C LEU A 319 -20.86 13.75 -1.39
N HIS A 320 -21.53 13.91 -0.26
CA HIS A 320 -21.11 13.43 1.06
C HIS A 320 -22.05 12.37 1.67
N ASP A 321 -23.10 11.94 0.97
CA ASP A 321 -24.03 10.87 1.41
C ASP A 321 -23.29 9.61 1.87
N TRP A 322 -22.24 9.21 1.13
CA TRP A 322 -21.39 8.05 1.47
C TRP A 322 -20.72 8.21 2.84
N MET A 323 -20.28 9.44 3.17
CA MET A 323 -19.61 9.77 4.41
C MET A 323 -20.59 9.71 5.58
N PHE A 324 -21.77 10.34 5.43
CA PHE A 324 -22.79 10.37 6.48
C PHE A 324 -23.51 9.02 6.69
N ALA A 325 -23.38 8.07 5.75
CA ALA A 325 -23.79 6.69 5.94
C ALA A 325 -22.87 5.88 6.88
N THR A 326 -21.59 6.27 7.03
CA THR A 326 -20.62 5.60 7.92
C THR A 326 -20.95 5.79 9.40
N ARG A 327 -20.42 4.92 10.26
CA ARG A 327 -20.50 5.09 11.72
C ARG A 327 -19.82 6.39 12.18
N TRP A 328 -18.67 6.73 11.59
CA TRP A 328 -17.99 8.00 11.85
C TRP A 328 -18.83 9.23 11.48
N GLY A 329 -19.35 9.27 10.25
CA GLY A 329 -20.18 10.40 9.78
C GLY A 329 -21.50 10.53 10.53
N ARG A 330 -22.09 9.41 10.97
CA ARG A 330 -23.23 9.47 11.90
C ARG A 330 -22.86 10.03 13.27
N ALA A 331 -21.74 9.61 13.86
CA ALA A 331 -21.28 10.13 15.14
C ALA A 331 -20.99 11.64 15.08
N MET A 332 -20.42 12.13 13.97
CA MET A 332 -20.22 13.56 13.68
C MET A 332 -21.54 14.35 13.69
N LEU A 333 -22.64 13.76 13.20
CA LEU A 333 -23.99 14.33 13.23
C LEU A 333 -24.75 14.07 14.55
N GLY A 334 -24.08 13.61 15.61
CA GLY A 334 -24.71 13.26 16.90
C GLY A 334 -25.62 12.02 16.85
N ARG A 335 -25.54 11.21 15.78
CA ARG A 335 -26.40 10.06 15.51
C ARG A 335 -25.69 8.73 15.79
N THR A 336 -26.47 7.71 16.13
CA THR A 336 -25.98 6.33 16.33
C THR A 336 -26.18 5.45 15.09
N GLY A 337 -25.55 4.28 15.09
CA GLY A 337 -25.56 3.33 13.96
C GLY A 337 -24.47 3.62 12.92
N GLY A 338 -24.80 3.42 11.64
CA GLY A 338 -23.90 3.66 10.50
C GLY A 338 -23.09 2.42 10.07
N THR A 339 -22.62 2.43 8.83
CA THR A 339 -21.83 1.33 8.25
C THR A 339 -20.44 1.24 8.86
N ARG A 340 -19.80 0.06 8.74
CA ARG A 340 -18.46 -0.23 9.29
C ARG A 340 -17.53 -0.90 8.26
N GLY A 341 -17.79 -0.64 6.98
CA GLY A 341 -17.01 -1.18 5.86
C GLY A 341 -15.78 -0.32 5.53
N VAL A 342 -15.25 -0.50 4.32
CA VAL A 342 -14.10 0.25 3.79
C VAL A 342 -14.28 1.76 3.95
N ASP A 343 -15.47 2.28 3.63
CA ASP A 343 -15.79 3.71 3.76
C ASP A 343 -15.61 4.26 5.19
N ASP A 344 -16.02 3.50 6.22
CA ASP A 344 -15.81 3.86 7.64
C ASP A 344 -14.33 3.77 8.03
N ALA A 345 -13.64 2.72 7.56
CA ALA A 345 -12.21 2.53 7.83
C ALA A 345 -11.33 3.64 7.22
N LEU A 346 -11.70 4.13 6.02
CA LEU A 346 -11.03 5.24 5.34
C LEU A 346 -11.36 6.59 5.96
N VAL A 347 -12.64 6.93 6.18
CA VAL A 347 -12.99 8.26 6.72
C VAL A 347 -12.47 8.46 8.15
N ARG A 348 -12.34 7.38 8.93
CA ARG A 348 -11.72 7.44 10.27
C ARG A 348 -10.24 7.84 10.27
N GLN A 349 -9.59 7.88 9.12
CA GLN A 349 -8.24 8.48 8.95
C GLN A 349 -8.27 10.02 8.89
N PHE A 350 -9.41 10.68 9.09
CA PHE A 350 -9.55 12.14 9.06
C PHE A 350 -8.69 12.83 10.13
N ALA A 351 -8.76 12.40 11.39
CA ALA A 351 -8.01 13.00 12.50
C ALA A 351 -6.60 12.43 12.76
N PRO A 352 -6.34 11.10 12.63
CA PRO A 352 -5.04 10.53 12.95
C PRO A 352 -3.85 11.15 12.20
N GLY A 353 -2.92 11.70 13.00
CA GLY A 353 -1.65 12.27 12.53
C GLY A 353 -1.73 13.69 11.96
N ILE A 354 -2.89 14.35 11.98
CA ILE A 354 -3.04 15.74 11.53
C ILE A 354 -2.78 16.71 12.69
N GLY A 355 -1.91 17.71 12.48
CA GLY A 355 -1.65 18.79 13.44
C GLY A 355 -2.23 20.16 13.04
N ALA A 356 -2.46 20.40 11.75
CA ALA A 356 -3.06 21.63 11.23
C ALA A 356 -3.87 21.37 9.95
N GLU A 357 -4.81 22.25 9.61
CA GLU A 357 -5.52 22.25 8.32
C GLU A 357 -5.32 23.55 7.55
N ILE A 358 -5.26 23.47 6.22
CA ILE A 358 -5.34 24.61 5.29
C ILE A 358 -6.65 24.51 4.50
N MET A 359 -7.36 25.62 4.33
CA MET A 359 -8.55 25.70 3.48
C MET A 359 -8.69 27.05 2.75
N GLY A 360 -9.40 27.08 1.63
CA GLY A 360 -9.77 28.32 0.94
C GLY A 360 -11.01 28.99 1.50
N ALA A 361 -11.14 30.31 1.31
CA ALA A 361 -12.26 31.14 1.78
C ALA A 361 -13.66 30.56 1.46
N GLY A 362 -13.85 29.95 0.28
CA GLY A 362 -15.13 29.34 -0.14
C GLY A 362 -15.49 28.00 0.54
N LYS A 363 -14.55 27.38 1.26
CA LYS A 363 -14.87 26.30 2.23
C LYS A 363 -15.29 26.89 3.56
N PHE A 364 -14.63 27.97 4.01
CA PHE A 364 -14.89 28.61 5.30
C PHE A 364 -16.25 29.34 5.37
N GLY A 365 -16.75 29.90 4.26
CA GLY A 365 -18.07 30.56 4.22
C GLY A 365 -18.61 30.77 2.80
N HIS A 366 -19.87 31.18 2.73
CA HIS A 366 -20.55 31.51 1.47
C HIS A 366 -19.95 32.75 0.78
N PRO A 367 -20.21 32.97 -0.53
CA PRO A 367 -19.86 34.23 -1.19
C PRO A 367 -20.39 35.44 -0.40
N GLY A 368 -19.49 36.37 -0.06
CA GLY A 368 -19.80 37.55 0.76
C GLY A 368 -19.61 37.38 2.28
N TRP A 369 -19.21 36.21 2.81
CA TRP A 369 -19.09 35.97 4.27
C TRP A 369 -18.24 37.01 5.02
N HIS A 370 -17.25 37.63 4.35
CA HIS A 370 -16.37 38.64 4.94
C HIS A 370 -17.07 39.96 5.30
N GLN A 371 -18.30 40.17 4.83
CA GLN A 371 -19.14 41.33 5.13
C GLN A 371 -19.95 41.14 6.43
N ASP A 372 -20.09 39.90 6.91
CA ASP A 372 -20.67 39.60 8.21
C ASP A 372 -19.56 39.45 9.28
N PRO A 373 -19.42 40.39 10.23
CA PRO A 373 -18.46 40.28 11.31
C PRO A 373 -18.83 39.17 12.33
N GLN A 374 -20.07 38.69 12.33
CA GLN A 374 -20.53 37.60 13.20
C GLN A 374 -20.28 36.20 12.59
N TRP A 375 -19.98 36.11 11.29
CA TRP A 375 -19.74 34.82 10.62
C TRP A 375 -18.51 34.09 11.19
N LYS A 376 -18.72 32.89 11.74
CA LYS A 376 -17.66 32.02 12.30
C LYS A 376 -17.43 30.70 11.53
N GLY A 377 -18.10 30.51 10.40
CA GLY A 377 -18.08 29.26 9.63
C GLY A 377 -19.26 28.35 9.93
N TRP A 378 -19.42 27.32 9.10
CA TRP A 378 -20.63 26.48 9.02
C TRP A 378 -20.94 25.60 10.25
N TRP A 379 -19.93 25.33 11.07
CA TRP A 379 -19.93 24.18 11.98
C TRP A 379 -20.38 24.48 13.42
N GLY A 380 -21.00 25.63 13.66
CA GLY A 380 -21.39 26.05 15.00
C GLY A 380 -20.19 26.36 15.92
N PRO A 381 -20.34 26.32 17.25
CA PRO A 381 -19.30 26.76 18.19
C PRO A 381 -18.12 25.77 18.32
N ASN A 382 -18.34 24.49 18.05
CA ASN A 382 -17.36 23.40 18.21
C ASN A 382 -17.10 22.70 16.86
N PRO A 383 -16.29 23.30 15.96
CA PRO A 383 -16.03 22.77 14.63
C PRO A 383 -15.16 21.49 14.67
N PRO A 384 -15.31 20.58 13.68
CA PRO A 384 -14.78 19.21 13.72
C PRO A 384 -13.26 19.10 13.48
N PHE A 385 -12.53 20.21 13.45
CA PHE A 385 -11.13 20.23 13.01
C PHE A 385 -10.16 19.91 14.15
N HIS A 386 -10.42 20.46 15.34
CA HIS A 386 -9.65 20.27 16.59
C HIS A 386 -8.15 20.60 16.46
N THR A 387 -7.82 21.52 15.55
CA THR A 387 -6.46 21.96 15.18
C THR A 387 -6.46 23.45 14.82
N PRO A 388 -5.30 24.11 14.73
CA PRO A 388 -5.15 25.35 13.96
C PRO A 388 -5.61 25.17 12.50
N VAL A 389 -6.36 26.14 11.97
CA VAL A 389 -6.91 26.12 10.62
C VAL A 389 -6.57 27.41 9.89
N PHE A 390 -5.85 27.29 8.77
CA PHE A 390 -5.41 28.43 7.96
C PHE A 390 -6.35 28.64 6.78
N VAL A 391 -7.13 29.72 6.83
CA VAL A 391 -8.11 30.12 5.82
C VAL A 391 -7.46 31.09 4.84
N LEU A 392 -7.24 30.66 3.59
CA LEU A 392 -6.65 31.48 2.53
C LEU A 392 -7.70 32.41 1.92
N THR A 393 -7.47 33.72 2.03
CA THR A 393 -8.41 34.78 1.67
C THR A 393 -7.72 36.13 1.45
N HIS A 394 -8.13 36.88 0.42
CA HIS A 394 -7.75 38.29 0.23
C HIS A 394 -8.51 39.26 1.17
N HIS A 395 -9.29 38.71 2.11
CA HIS A 395 -9.96 39.44 3.18
C HIS A 395 -9.49 38.91 4.55
N PRO A 396 -8.22 39.13 4.93
CA PRO A 396 -7.71 38.72 6.23
C PRO A 396 -8.39 39.50 7.36
N ARG A 397 -8.59 38.84 8.50
CA ARG A 397 -9.20 39.39 9.72
C ARG A 397 -8.58 38.74 10.97
N PRO A 398 -8.84 39.25 12.19
CA PRO A 398 -8.35 38.63 13.41
C PRO A 398 -8.70 37.13 13.51
N SER A 399 -7.84 36.37 14.18
CA SER A 399 -8.07 34.92 14.37
C SER A 399 -9.29 34.67 15.23
N ILE A 400 -10.03 33.59 14.96
CA ILE A 400 -11.23 33.20 15.72
C ILE A 400 -10.97 31.88 16.41
N GLU A 401 -10.89 31.93 17.74
CA GLU A 401 -10.91 30.77 18.62
C GLU A 401 -12.33 30.20 18.72
N MET A 402 -12.42 28.87 18.76
CA MET A 402 -13.66 28.10 18.81
C MET A 402 -13.57 27.04 19.92
N GLU A 403 -14.71 26.47 20.31
CA GLU A 403 -14.73 25.34 21.23
C GLU A 403 -14.01 24.12 20.60
N GLY A 404 -13.58 23.19 21.46
CA GLY A 404 -12.90 21.97 21.01
C GLY A 404 -11.50 22.19 20.43
N GLY A 405 -10.86 23.35 20.67
CA GLY A 405 -9.45 23.59 20.34
C GLY A 405 -9.16 23.94 18.87
N THR A 406 -10.18 24.39 18.13
CA THR A 406 -9.98 24.90 16.76
C THR A 406 -9.76 26.41 16.78
N THR A 407 -8.76 26.90 16.03
CA THR A 407 -8.58 28.35 15.80
C THR A 407 -8.46 28.62 14.31
N PHE A 408 -9.33 29.47 13.78
CA PHE A 408 -9.27 29.93 12.39
C PHE A 408 -8.34 31.15 12.26
N HIS A 409 -7.27 31.00 11.49
CA HIS A 409 -6.32 32.06 11.13
C HIS A 409 -6.55 32.47 9.67
N PHE A 410 -6.72 33.76 9.38
CA PHE A 410 -7.04 34.25 8.04
C PHE A 410 -5.77 34.82 7.37
N LEU A 411 -5.35 34.23 6.25
CA LEU A 411 -4.11 34.56 5.55
C LEU A 411 -4.38 35.01 4.11
N ASP A 412 -3.77 36.13 3.72
CA ASP A 412 -3.49 36.42 2.32
C ASP A 412 -2.02 36.02 2.06
N ALA A 413 -1.80 34.88 1.40
CA ALA A 413 -0.50 34.21 1.30
C ALA A 413 -0.49 33.19 0.15
N SER A 414 0.69 32.90 -0.41
CA SER A 414 0.86 31.82 -1.39
C SER A 414 0.72 30.42 -0.75
N PRO A 415 0.47 29.36 -1.55
CA PRO A 415 0.42 27.97 -1.07
C PRO A 415 1.63 27.56 -0.22
N ALA A 416 2.84 27.98 -0.59
CA ALA A 416 4.07 27.65 0.13
C ALA A 416 4.18 28.37 1.49
N GLU A 417 3.87 29.67 1.54
CA GLU A 417 3.88 30.45 2.78
C GLU A 417 2.80 30.00 3.76
N ALA A 418 1.64 29.59 3.23
CA ALA A 418 0.56 28.98 4.01
C ALA A 418 0.99 27.61 4.57
N LEU A 419 1.66 26.79 3.77
CA LEU A 419 2.15 25.48 4.19
C LEU A 419 3.18 25.58 5.32
N GLU A 420 4.17 26.46 5.22
CA GLU A 420 5.21 26.55 6.25
C GLU A 420 4.65 27.04 7.60
N ARG A 421 3.71 28.00 7.60
CA ARG A 421 2.97 28.39 8.82
C ARG A 421 2.14 27.24 9.39
N ALA A 422 1.50 26.45 8.53
CA ALA A 422 0.73 25.28 8.96
C ALA A 422 1.62 24.16 9.53
N ARG A 423 2.82 23.95 8.97
CA ARG A 423 3.81 22.98 9.47
C ARG A 423 4.38 23.37 10.82
N GLU A 424 4.68 24.65 11.03
CA GLU A 424 5.11 25.18 12.33
C GLU A 424 4.01 24.96 13.39
N ALA A 425 2.76 25.31 13.07
CA ALA A 425 1.62 25.09 13.94
C ALA A 425 1.26 23.60 14.17
N ALA A 426 1.56 22.72 13.21
CA ALA A 426 1.31 21.28 13.32
C ALA A 426 2.27 20.55 14.28
N GLY A 427 3.34 21.20 14.77
CA GLY A 427 4.21 20.65 15.81
C GLY A 427 4.95 19.36 15.44
N GLY A 428 5.14 19.09 14.15
CA GLY A 428 5.74 17.85 13.62
C GLY A 428 4.74 16.74 13.28
N LEU A 429 3.44 17.01 13.34
CA LEU A 429 2.38 16.21 12.71
C LEU A 429 2.13 16.68 11.26
N ASP A 430 1.29 15.97 10.51
CA ASP A 430 0.95 16.28 9.12
C ASP A 430 0.03 17.49 8.98
N VAL A 431 0.04 18.12 7.79
CA VAL A 431 -0.88 19.19 7.41
C VAL A 431 -1.97 18.65 6.49
N ARG A 432 -3.24 18.78 6.90
CA ARG A 432 -4.39 18.44 6.05
C ARG A 432 -4.70 19.59 5.09
N LEU A 433 -4.75 19.32 3.79
CA LEU A 433 -5.25 20.28 2.81
C LEU A 433 -6.73 19.99 2.56
N GLY A 434 -7.59 20.79 3.18
CA GLY A 434 -9.02 20.50 3.33
C GLY A 434 -9.93 20.96 2.19
N GLY A 435 -9.42 21.64 1.16
CA GLY A 435 -10.21 22.21 0.07
C GLY A 435 -10.60 23.69 0.25
N GLY A 436 -11.40 24.30 -0.62
CA GLY A 436 -12.10 23.70 -1.76
C GLY A 436 -11.22 23.35 -2.98
N PRO A 437 -11.84 22.94 -4.10
CA PRO A 437 -11.13 22.40 -5.27
C PRO A 437 -10.09 23.34 -5.89
N THR A 438 -10.33 24.65 -5.92
CA THR A 438 -9.32 25.61 -6.41
C THR A 438 -8.08 25.59 -5.53
N THR A 439 -8.22 25.70 -4.20
CA THR A 439 -7.08 25.63 -3.27
C THR A 439 -6.33 24.30 -3.33
N ILE A 440 -7.00 23.19 -3.66
CA ILE A 440 -6.31 21.91 -3.91
C ILE A 440 -5.51 21.98 -5.22
N ARG A 441 -6.08 22.52 -6.31
CA ARG A 441 -5.34 22.75 -7.56
C ARG A 441 -4.11 23.63 -7.33
N ASP A 442 -4.24 24.74 -6.61
CA ASP A 442 -3.14 25.67 -6.34
C ASP A 442 -1.94 24.97 -5.68
N PHE A 443 -2.19 24.05 -4.73
CA PHE A 443 -1.16 23.25 -4.07
C PHE A 443 -0.64 22.07 -4.92
N LEU A 444 -1.47 21.48 -5.79
CA LEU A 444 -1.04 20.44 -6.74
C LEU A 444 -0.11 21.05 -7.80
N THR A 445 -0.50 22.16 -8.41
CA THR A 445 0.30 22.94 -9.38
C THR A 445 1.60 23.47 -8.77
N ALA A 446 1.59 23.84 -7.47
CA ALA A 446 2.80 24.23 -6.75
C ALA A 446 3.70 23.04 -6.33
N GLY A 447 3.32 21.79 -6.63
CA GLY A 447 4.09 20.61 -6.25
C GLY A 447 4.16 20.39 -4.74
N LEU A 448 3.10 20.71 -3.99
CA LEU A 448 3.11 20.69 -2.52
C LEU A 448 2.37 19.51 -1.87
N VAL A 449 1.48 18.80 -2.56
CA VAL A 449 0.70 17.67 -1.98
C VAL A 449 1.50 16.36 -2.01
N ASP A 450 1.68 15.70 -0.87
CA ASP A 450 2.38 14.41 -0.78
C ASP A 450 1.43 13.21 -0.95
N HIS A 451 0.23 13.30 -0.37
CA HIS A 451 -0.84 12.31 -0.56
C HIS A 451 -2.19 12.99 -0.81
N MET A 452 -3.00 12.40 -1.69
CA MET A 452 -4.36 12.86 -1.98
C MET A 452 -5.34 11.70 -2.06
N HIS A 453 -6.33 11.68 -1.17
CA HIS A 453 -7.47 10.76 -1.22
C HIS A 453 -8.74 11.49 -1.67
N LEU A 454 -9.30 11.01 -2.78
CA LEU A 454 -10.53 11.50 -3.41
C LEU A 454 -11.59 10.41 -3.43
N VAL A 455 -12.86 10.80 -3.45
CA VAL A 455 -13.99 9.85 -3.48
C VAL A 455 -14.93 10.20 -4.63
N VAL A 456 -14.86 9.42 -5.71
CA VAL A 456 -15.75 9.58 -6.86
C VAL A 456 -17.10 8.95 -6.53
N VAL A 457 -18.14 9.77 -6.38
CA VAL A 457 -19.51 9.35 -6.11
C VAL A 457 -20.29 9.22 -7.44
N PRO A 458 -21.23 8.26 -7.55
CA PRO A 458 -21.88 7.90 -8.82
C PRO A 458 -23.00 8.87 -9.24
N ILE A 459 -22.70 10.18 -9.30
CA ILE A 459 -23.62 11.24 -9.75
C ILE A 459 -22.95 12.11 -10.80
N LEU A 460 -23.76 12.83 -11.58
CA LEU A 460 -23.33 13.93 -12.44
C LEU A 460 -23.87 15.26 -11.88
N LEU A 461 -23.11 16.35 -12.08
CA LEU A 461 -23.51 17.71 -11.69
C LEU A 461 -23.57 18.67 -12.89
N GLY A 462 -22.80 18.41 -13.94
CA GLY A 462 -22.73 19.17 -15.19
C GLY A 462 -22.03 20.54 -15.08
N ARG A 463 -21.99 21.13 -13.88
CA ARG A 463 -21.42 22.47 -13.61
C ARG A 463 -21.11 22.66 -12.12
N GLY A 464 -20.26 23.62 -11.82
CA GLY A 464 -19.75 23.89 -10.48
C GLY A 464 -18.24 24.13 -10.53
N VAL A 465 -17.52 23.87 -9.44
CA VAL A 465 -16.05 23.98 -9.45
C VAL A 465 -15.42 22.60 -9.58
N ARG A 466 -14.70 22.40 -10.68
CA ARG A 466 -14.02 21.15 -11.01
C ARG A 466 -12.68 21.06 -10.29
N LEU A 467 -12.27 19.84 -9.93
CA LEU A 467 -10.92 19.61 -9.40
C LEU A 467 -9.86 19.51 -10.50
N TRP A 468 -10.22 18.99 -11.67
CA TRP A 468 -9.24 18.56 -12.69
C TRP A 468 -8.79 19.63 -13.68
N ASP A 469 -9.42 20.81 -13.69
CA ASP A 469 -9.14 21.86 -14.68
C ASP A 469 -7.74 22.45 -14.49
N GLY A 470 -6.82 22.17 -15.42
CA GLY A 470 -5.43 22.63 -15.38
C GLY A 470 -4.43 21.68 -14.70
N LEU A 471 -4.76 20.39 -14.56
CA LEU A 471 -3.91 19.35 -13.96
C LEU A 471 -3.47 18.26 -14.96
N GLU A 472 -3.33 18.61 -16.25
CA GLU A 472 -2.96 17.68 -17.31
C GLU A 472 -1.55 17.09 -17.10
N GLY A 473 -1.46 15.78 -16.85
CA GLY A 473 -0.19 15.09 -16.64
C GLY A 473 0.11 14.69 -15.19
N LEU A 474 -0.79 15.01 -14.24
CA LEU A 474 -0.64 14.68 -12.82
C LEU A 474 -0.36 13.19 -12.56
N GLU A 475 -0.79 12.29 -13.45
CA GLU A 475 -0.55 10.85 -13.37
C GLU A 475 0.93 10.43 -13.48
N LYS A 476 1.84 11.37 -13.75
CA LYS A 476 3.29 11.15 -13.82
C LYS A 476 3.98 11.35 -12.47
N ASP A 477 3.41 12.21 -11.62
CA ASP A 477 4.00 12.65 -10.35
C ASP A 477 3.46 11.87 -9.14
N TYR A 478 2.46 11.00 -9.34
CA TYR A 478 1.80 10.21 -8.30
C TYR A 478 1.57 8.77 -8.75
N GLU A 479 1.89 7.81 -7.87
CA GLU A 479 1.32 6.46 -7.93
C GLU A 479 -0.16 6.53 -7.53
N VAL A 480 -1.04 5.85 -8.28
CA VAL A 480 -2.50 5.96 -8.11
C VAL A 480 -3.13 4.58 -7.89
N GLU A 481 -3.76 4.39 -6.73
CA GLU A 481 -4.61 3.24 -6.41
C GLU A 481 -6.10 3.59 -6.51
N ALA A 482 -6.93 2.61 -6.84
CA ALA A 482 -8.38 2.78 -6.94
C ALA A 482 -9.14 1.62 -6.26
N VAL A 483 -10.07 1.95 -5.37
CA VAL A 483 -10.89 0.99 -4.61
C VAL A 483 -12.36 1.39 -4.65
N SER A 484 -13.15 0.68 -5.46
CA SER A 484 -14.61 0.77 -5.44
C SER A 484 -15.22 -0.04 -4.28
N THR A 485 -16.26 0.48 -3.64
CA THR A 485 -16.87 -0.12 -2.44
C THR A 485 -18.37 -0.38 -2.60
N PRO A 486 -19.00 -1.21 -1.74
CA PRO A 486 -20.41 -1.58 -1.89
C PRO A 486 -21.43 -0.44 -1.76
N SER A 487 -21.02 0.78 -1.37
CA SER A 487 -21.87 1.98 -1.42
C SER A 487 -21.97 2.61 -2.82
N GLY A 488 -21.20 2.10 -3.79
CA GLY A 488 -21.19 2.59 -5.18
C GLY A 488 -20.17 3.70 -5.45
N VAL A 489 -19.41 4.14 -4.44
CA VAL A 489 -18.31 5.10 -4.63
C VAL A 489 -17.01 4.40 -5.05
N THR A 490 -16.09 5.17 -5.64
CA THR A 490 -14.71 4.75 -5.87
C THR A 490 -13.74 5.69 -5.19
N HIS A 491 -13.00 5.17 -4.22
CA HIS A 491 -11.88 5.85 -3.58
C HIS A 491 -10.68 5.83 -4.53
N LEU A 492 -10.05 6.98 -4.74
CA LEU A 492 -8.80 7.14 -5.47
C LEU A 492 -7.74 7.65 -4.50
N MET A 493 -6.63 6.93 -4.37
CA MET A 493 -5.51 7.31 -3.51
C MET A 493 -4.29 7.60 -4.37
N PHE A 494 -3.85 8.86 -4.36
CA PHE A 494 -2.66 9.35 -5.01
C PHE A 494 -1.55 9.47 -3.96
N THR A 495 -0.40 8.84 -4.19
CA THR A 495 0.81 8.99 -3.39
C THR A 495 1.92 9.52 -4.29
N ARG A 496 2.56 10.61 -3.89
CA ARG A 496 3.65 11.23 -4.65
C ARG A 496 4.74 10.20 -4.98
N ALA A 497 5.07 10.08 -6.26
CA ALA A 497 6.15 9.21 -6.72
C ALA A 497 7.50 9.74 -6.21
N SER A 498 8.34 8.87 -5.64
CA SER A 498 9.69 9.23 -5.24
C SER A 498 10.60 9.30 -6.47
N LEU A 499 11.16 10.49 -6.75
CA LEU A 499 12.18 10.75 -7.78
C LEU A 499 13.51 10.02 -7.50
#